data_AF-A0A937QLB7-F1
#
_entry.id   AF-A0A937QLB7-F1
#
_cell.length_a   1.000
_cell.length_b   1.000
_cell.length_c   1.000
_cell.angle_alpha   90.00
_cell.angle_beta   90.00
_cell.angle_gamma   90.00
#
_symmetry.space_group_name_H-M   'P 1'
#
loop_
_entity.id
_entity.type
_entity.pdbx_description
1 polymer ?
#
loop_
_entity_poly.entity_id
_entity_poly.type
_entity_poly.pdbx_seq_one_letter_code
_entity_poly.pdbx_strand_id
1 'polypeptide(L)'
;IQADTAIGVGIANANPLVHIPGSILNVGAMEVSQAEDILAPKGQWNLYKHGMSPSVSRVQMAFYHEERKIMDALGLKMVPEYPDRQFFSKYSVMASEYFIPFGVATLSSNIFGPNTIEDRYFTEDIPIGAVVRYNIARILNVDVPVIKSMIDLGSIICERDFLQEGTSLKEMGLEGLNKEQMIRYLREGIKGN
;
A
#
# COMPACT_ATOMS: atom_id res chain seq x y z
N ILE A 1 -14.70 9.07 -12.76
CA ILE A 1 -14.76 9.14 -11.29
C ILE A 1 -14.03 10.41 -10.87
N GLN A 2 -14.62 11.23 -10.00
CA GLN A 2 -14.01 12.47 -9.50
C GLN A 2 -13.51 12.23 -8.07
N ALA A 3 -12.29 12.63 -7.78
CA ALA A 3 -11.73 12.60 -6.42
C ALA A 3 -12.05 13.90 -5.67
N ASP A 4 -12.30 13.81 -4.37
CA ASP A 4 -12.66 14.95 -3.50
C ASP A 4 -11.42 15.70 -3.01
N THR A 5 -10.39 14.99 -2.54
CA THR A 5 -9.14 15.60 -2.03
C THR A 5 -7.90 14.86 -2.54
N ALA A 6 -6.76 15.56 -2.57
CA ALA A 6 -5.47 14.97 -2.96
C ALA A 6 -5.05 13.80 -2.05
N ILE A 7 -5.33 13.89 -0.74
CA ILE A 7 -5.09 12.79 0.21
C ILE A 7 -6.00 11.59 -0.11
N GLY A 8 -7.26 11.82 -0.46
CA GLY A 8 -8.15 10.75 -0.89
C GLY A 8 -7.61 9.99 -2.09
N VAL A 9 -7.01 10.69 -3.07
CA VAL A 9 -6.32 10.05 -4.21
C VAL A 9 -5.10 9.24 -3.74
N GLY A 10 -4.27 9.80 -2.86
CA GLY A 10 -3.08 9.11 -2.35
C GLY A 10 -3.40 7.83 -1.56
N ILE A 11 -4.46 7.85 -0.75
CA ILE A 11 -4.93 6.67 0.00
C ILE A 11 -5.54 5.63 -0.96
N ALA A 12 -6.22 6.05 -2.03
CA ALA A 12 -6.81 5.13 -3.00
C ALA A 12 -5.80 4.45 -3.94
N ASN A 13 -4.52 4.81 -3.89
CA ASN A 13 -3.46 4.13 -4.65
C ASN A 13 -3.32 2.67 -4.18
N ALA A 14 -3.59 1.69 -5.05
CA ALA A 14 -3.48 0.27 -4.72
C ALA A 14 -2.05 -0.25 -4.54
N ASN A 15 -1.01 0.49 -4.95
CA ASN A 15 0.37 0.02 -4.87
C ASN A 15 0.79 -0.33 -3.43
N PRO A 16 0.71 0.56 -2.42
CA PRO A 16 1.03 0.19 -1.02
C PRO A 16 0.25 -1.01 -0.50
N LEU A 17 -1.04 -1.07 -0.82
CA LEU A 17 -1.95 -2.15 -0.43
C LEU A 17 -1.51 -3.51 -0.98
N VAL A 18 -1.01 -3.56 -2.20
CA VAL A 18 -0.65 -4.81 -2.88
C VAL A 18 0.81 -5.16 -2.66
N HIS A 19 1.71 -4.22 -2.89
CA HIS A 19 3.15 -4.42 -2.89
C HIS A 19 3.69 -4.67 -1.48
N ILE A 20 3.26 -3.92 -0.47
CA ILE A 20 3.87 -4.02 0.87
C ILE A 20 3.59 -5.39 1.51
N PRO A 21 2.32 -5.84 1.66
CA PRO A 21 2.07 -7.16 2.25
C PRO A 21 2.61 -8.27 1.36
N GLY A 22 2.54 -8.08 0.04
CA GLY A 22 3.08 -9.03 -0.92
C GLY A 22 4.57 -9.25 -0.74
N SER A 23 5.34 -8.16 -0.69
CA SER A 23 6.80 -8.21 -0.67
C SER A 23 7.33 -8.63 0.69
N ILE A 24 6.81 -8.05 1.78
CA ILE A 24 7.23 -8.40 3.15
C ILE A 24 6.98 -9.88 3.44
N LEU A 25 5.79 -10.40 3.11
CA LEU A 25 5.43 -11.79 3.41
C LEU A 25 6.10 -12.81 2.49
N ASN A 26 6.79 -12.36 1.45
CA ASN A 26 7.53 -13.21 0.51
C ASN A 26 9.02 -12.87 0.42
N VAL A 27 9.56 -12.00 1.28
CA VAL A 27 10.93 -11.51 1.17
C VAL A 27 11.96 -12.65 1.15
N GLY A 28 11.78 -13.67 1.99
CA GLY A 28 12.67 -14.83 2.01
C GLY A 28 12.62 -15.63 0.70
N ALA A 29 11.43 -15.89 0.15
CA ALA A 29 11.29 -16.60 -1.12
C ALA A 29 11.85 -15.78 -2.30
N MET A 30 11.66 -14.46 -2.26
CA MET A 30 12.25 -13.53 -3.20
C MET A 30 13.79 -13.60 -3.15
N GLU A 31 14.41 -13.39 -2.00
CA GLU A 31 15.88 -13.38 -1.87
C GLU A 31 16.50 -14.73 -2.22
N VAL A 32 15.89 -15.82 -1.76
CA VAL A 32 16.32 -17.19 -2.10
C VAL A 32 16.29 -17.39 -3.62
N SER A 33 15.22 -16.96 -4.31
CA SER A 33 15.15 -17.05 -5.78
C SER A 33 16.19 -16.22 -6.55
N GLN A 34 16.92 -15.32 -5.88
CA GLN A 34 18.06 -14.60 -6.49
C GLN A 34 19.42 -15.26 -6.19
N ALA A 35 19.46 -16.11 -5.18
CA ALA A 35 20.62 -16.89 -4.76
C ALA A 35 20.66 -18.28 -5.43
N GLU A 36 19.48 -18.85 -5.75
CA GLU A 36 19.33 -20.15 -6.40
C GLU A 36 18.20 -20.13 -7.45
N ASP A 37 18.18 -21.15 -8.32
CA ASP A 37 17.22 -21.27 -9.42
C ASP A 37 16.08 -22.28 -9.14
N ILE A 38 15.84 -22.65 -7.87
CA ILE A 38 14.84 -23.68 -7.51
C ILE A 38 13.42 -23.12 -7.51
N LEU A 39 13.18 -22.01 -6.80
CA LEU A 39 11.85 -21.40 -6.69
C LEU A 39 11.43 -20.70 -7.99
N ALA A 40 12.37 -20.01 -8.64
CA ALA A 40 12.25 -19.41 -9.95
C ALA A 40 13.67 -19.21 -10.51
N PRO A 41 13.87 -19.20 -11.85
CA PRO A 41 15.14 -18.75 -12.40
C PRO A 41 15.47 -17.34 -11.91
N LYS A 42 16.75 -17.06 -11.70
CA LYS A 42 17.21 -15.74 -11.25
C LYS A 42 16.62 -14.61 -12.12
N GLY A 43 16.09 -13.58 -11.46
CA GLY A 43 15.41 -12.46 -12.10
C GLY A 43 14.01 -12.76 -12.63
N GLN A 44 13.51 -14.00 -12.50
CA GLN A 44 12.16 -14.41 -12.91
C GLN A 44 11.22 -14.68 -11.73
N TRP A 45 11.59 -14.26 -10.52
CA TRP A 45 10.65 -14.17 -9.42
C TRP A 45 9.46 -13.28 -9.84
N ASN A 46 8.25 -13.67 -9.47
CA ASN A 46 7.04 -12.93 -9.78
C ASN A 46 6.15 -12.95 -8.56
N LEU A 47 5.99 -11.78 -7.94
CA LEU A 47 5.20 -11.61 -6.72
C LEU A 47 3.77 -12.16 -6.86
N TYR A 48 3.11 -11.89 -7.99
CA TYR A 48 1.72 -12.29 -8.25
C TYR A 48 1.56 -13.78 -8.50
N LYS A 49 2.52 -14.38 -9.21
CA LYS A 49 2.48 -15.80 -9.59
C LYS A 49 2.92 -16.71 -8.46
N HIS A 50 3.98 -16.32 -7.74
CA HIS A 50 4.66 -17.16 -6.75
C HIS A 50 4.31 -16.75 -5.32
N GLY A 51 4.16 -15.46 -5.04
CA GLY A 51 4.00 -14.95 -3.67
C GLY A 51 2.56 -14.72 -3.21
N MET A 52 1.60 -14.56 -4.11
CA MET A 52 0.20 -14.33 -3.75
C MET A 52 -0.51 -15.63 -3.38
N SER A 53 -0.78 -15.78 -2.08
CA SER A 53 -1.57 -16.89 -1.51
C SER A 53 -2.83 -16.36 -0.81
N PRO A 54 -3.85 -17.20 -0.55
CA PRO A 54 -5.04 -16.77 0.17
C PRO A 54 -4.75 -16.16 1.55
N SER A 55 -3.66 -16.56 2.21
CA SER A 55 -3.24 -15.98 3.48
C SER A 55 -2.65 -14.58 3.33
N VAL A 56 -1.83 -14.36 2.29
CA VAL A 56 -1.32 -13.02 1.94
C VAL A 56 -2.48 -12.10 1.55
N SER A 57 -3.43 -12.59 0.75
CA SER A 57 -4.65 -11.84 0.37
C SER A 57 -5.47 -11.39 1.59
N ARG A 58 -5.53 -12.19 2.67
CA ARG A 58 -6.22 -11.77 3.91
C ARG A 58 -5.50 -10.59 4.58
N VAL A 59 -4.17 -10.54 4.53
CA VAL A 59 -3.41 -9.40 5.07
C VAL A 59 -3.63 -8.15 4.21
N GLN A 60 -3.60 -8.29 2.87
CA GLN A 60 -3.94 -7.18 1.96
C GLN A 60 -5.34 -6.65 2.24
N MET A 61 -6.34 -7.54 2.33
CA MET A 61 -7.71 -7.15 2.64
C MET A 61 -7.83 -6.45 4.01
N ALA A 62 -7.11 -6.92 5.04
CA ALA A 62 -7.09 -6.26 6.35
C ALA A 62 -6.45 -4.87 6.29
N PHE A 63 -5.36 -4.70 5.53
CA PHE A 63 -4.74 -3.40 5.26
C PHE A 63 -5.75 -2.46 4.56
N TYR A 64 -6.44 -2.94 3.53
CA TYR A 64 -7.47 -2.18 2.81
C TYR A 64 -8.59 -1.71 3.73
N HIS A 65 -9.06 -2.57 4.65
CA HIS A 65 -10.09 -2.18 5.61
C HIS A 65 -9.62 -1.08 6.57
N GLU A 66 -8.33 -1.01 6.89
CA GLU A 66 -7.76 0.12 7.64
C GLU A 66 -7.74 1.40 6.81
N GLU A 67 -7.38 1.33 5.52
CA GLU A 67 -7.49 2.49 4.60
C GLU A 67 -8.93 2.98 4.48
N ARG A 68 -9.91 2.07 4.44
CA ARG A 68 -11.34 2.41 4.46
C ARG A 68 -11.72 3.18 5.72
N LYS A 69 -11.27 2.74 6.91
CA LYS A 69 -11.51 3.46 8.17
C LYS A 69 -10.91 4.87 8.16
N ILE A 70 -9.72 5.04 7.58
CA ILE A 70 -9.10 6.36 7.42
C ILE A 70 -9.97 7.25 6.51
N MET A 71 -10.39 6.73 5.35
CA MET A 71 -11.25 7.46 4.40
C MET A 71 -12.58 7.87 5.03
N ASP A 72 -13.24 6.95 5.75
CA ASP A 72 -14.49 7.23 6.44
C ASP A 72 -14.31 8.31 7.53
N ALA A 73 -13.19 8.28 8.28
CA ALA A 73 -12.88 9.29 9.28
C ALA A 73 -12.59 10.68 8.68
N LEU A 74 -12.11 10.75 7.44
CA LEU A 74 -11.96 11.98 6.66
C LEU A 74 -13.30 12.48 6.07
N GLY A 75 -14.37 11.69 6.16
CA GLY A 75 -15.63 11.96 5.48
C GLY A 75 -15.51 11.83 3.96
N LEU A 76 -14.61 10.97 3.49
CA LEU A 76 -14.35 10.68 2.08
C LEU A 76 -14.84 9.28 1.74
N LYS A 77 -15.33 9.10 0.51
CA LYS A 77 -15.58 7.77 -0.03
C LYS A 77 -14.29 7.24 -0.67
N MET A 78 -13.90 6.02 -0.33
CA MET A 78 -12.84 5.32 -1.05
C MET A 78 -13.32 4.99 -2.47
N VAL A 79 -12.54 5.41 -3.46
CA VAL A 79 -12.83 5.13 -4.87
C VAL A 79 -11.52 4.86 -5.63
N PRO A 80 -11.40 3.71 -6.32
CA PRO A 80 -12.39 2.64 -6.43
C PRO A 80 -12.61 1.90 -5.10
N GLU A 81 -13.80 1.31 -4.95
CA GLU A 81 -14.11 0.40 -3.85
C GLU A 81 -13.95 -1.04 -4.34
N TYR A 82 -13.22 -1.85 -3.57
CA TYR A 82 -12.94 -3.24 -3.92
C TYR A 82 -13.73 -4.16 -3.00
N PRO A 83 -14.68 -4.97 -3.52
CA PRO A 83 -15.28 -6.04 -2.76
C PRO A 83 -14.24 -7.08 -2.34
N ASP A 84 -14.33 -7.59 -1.11
CA ASP A 84 -13.40 -8.57 -0.52
C ASP A 84 -13.02 -9.73 -1.47
N ARG A 85 -14.01 -10.25 -2.21
CA ARG A 85 -13.79 -11.33 -3.20
C ARG A 85 -12.74 -11.01 -4.27
N GLN A 86 -12.46 -9.74 -4.57
CA GLN A 86 -11.47 -9.33 -5.56
C GLN A 86 -10.03 -9.59 -5.09
N PHE A 87 -9.78 -9.54 -3.77
CA PHE A 87 -8.48 -9.85 -3.18
C PHE A 87 -8.10 -11.34 -3.33
N PHE A 88 -9.09 -12.20 -3.51
CA PHE A 88 -8.91 -13.66 -3.65
C PHE A 88 -8.83 -14.10 -5.12
N SER A 89 -8.24 -13.27 -5.98
CA SER A 89 -7.86 -13.63 -7.34
C SER A 89 -6.36 -13.43 -7.53
N LYS A 90 -5.72 -14.19 -8.43
CA LYS A 90 -4.29 -13.97 -8.76
C LYS A 90 -4.00 -12.60 -9.36
N TYR A 91 -5.04 -11.96 -9.88
CA TYR A 91 -5.01 -10.60 -10.40
C TYR A 91 -5.14 -9.52 -9.30
N SER A 92 -5.55 -9.94 -8.08
CA SER A 92 -5.88 -9.08 -6.94
C SER A 92 -6.74 -7.87 -7.33
N VAL A 93 -6.72 -6.81 -6.54
CA VAL A 93 -7.33 -5.52 -6.88
C VAL A 93 -6.62 -4.82 -8.04
N MET A 94 -5.38 -5.18 -8.37
CA MET A 94 -4.63 -4.56 -9.46
C MET A 94 -5.32 -4.71 -10.83
N ALA A 95 -5.84 -5.89 -11.19
CA ALA A 95 -6.56 -6.00 -12.47
C ALA A 95 -7.96 -5.37 -12.45
N SER A 96 -8.46 -4.95 -11.29
CA SER A 96 -9.68 -4.14 -11.26
C SER A 96 -9.39 -2.66 -11.57
N GLU A 97 -8.18 -2.17 -11.29
CA GLU A 97 -7.72 -0.85 -11.72
C GLU A 97 -7.41 -0.81 -13.23
N TYR A 98 -6.76 -1.86 -13.74
CA TYR A 98 -6.56 -2.05 -15.16
C TYR A 98 -7.79 -2.75 -15.75
N PHE A 99 -8.84 -2.01 -16.11
CA PHE A 99 -10.00 -2.50 -16.89
C PHE A 99 -9.53 -3.21 -18.18
N ILE A 100 -9.11 -4.47 -18.10
CA ILE A 100 -8.69 -5.25 -19.25
C ILE A 100 -9.89 -6.11 -19.69
N PRO A 101 -10.39 -5.97 -20.92
CA PRO A 101 -11.49 -6.78 -21.43
C PRO A 101 -11.22 -8.28 -21.30
N PHE A 102 -12.28 -9.04 -21.02
CA PHE A 102 -12.24 -10.49 -20.93
C PHE A 102 -11.73 -11.09 -22.26
N GLY A 103 -10.56 -11.76 -22.22
CA GLY A 103 -9.86 -12.28 -23.42
C GLY A 103 -8.57 -11.55 -23.79
N VAL A 104 -8.29 -10.37 -23.22
CA VAL A 104 -7.00 -9.65 -23.35
C VAL A 104 -6.15 -9.76 -22.09
N ALA A 105 -6.77 -10.08 -20.94
CA ALA A 105 -6.14 -10.19 -19.63
C ALA A 105 -5.32 -11.47 -19.45
N THR A 106 -4.38 -11.74 -20.35
CA THR A 106 -3.15 -12.41 -19.90
C THR A 106 -2.40 -11.37 -19.09
N LEU A 107 -2.25 -11.58 -17.77
CA LEU A 107 -1.08 -11.03 -17.07
C LEU A 107 0.08 -11.33 -18.02
N SER A 108 0.72 -10.29 -18.55
CA SER A 108 1.96 -10.55 -19.27
C SER A 108 2.76 -11.39 -18.28
N SER A 109 3.17 -12.58 -18.71
CA SER A 109 3.89 -13.55 -17.89
C SER A 109 5.23 -13.01 -17.38
N ASN A 110 5.50 -11.72 -17.60
CA ASN A 110 6.78 -11.04 -17.55
C ASN A 110 6.77 -9.88 -16.54
N ILE A 111 5.80 -9.81 -15.61
CA ILE A 111 5.93 -8.92 -14.43
C ILE A 111 6.81 -9.64 -13.42
N PHE A 112 8.10 -9.37 -13.47
CA PHE A 112 9.06 -9.93 -12.52
C PHE A 112 9.34 -8.94 -11.39
N GLY A 113 9.75 -9.48 -10.25
CA GLY A 113 10.13 -8.72 -9.08
C GLY A 113 9.05 -8.65 -7.99
N PRO A 114 9.36 -7.96 -6.88
CA PRO A 114 10.65 -7.31 -6.62
C PRO A 114 11.78 -8.36 -6.52
N ASN A 115 13.03 -7.99 -6.79
CA ASN A 115 14.18 -8.92 -6.73
C ASN A 115 15.16 -8.56 -5.60
N THR A 116 14.89 -7.51 -4.84
CA THR A 116 15.75 -7.01 -3.76
C THR A 116 14.92 -6.15 -2.82
N ILE A 117 15.38 -6.00 -1.57
CA ILE A 117 14.81 -5.08 -0.57
C ILE A 117 15.03 -3.60 -0.94
N GLU A 118 15.89 -3.31 -1.92
CA GLU A 118 16.09 -1.96 -2.46
C GLU A 118 15.03 -1.57 -3.52
N ASP A 119 14.16 -2.50 -3.90
CA ASP A 119 13.08 -2.23 -4.84
C ASP A 119 12.09 -1.21 -4.27
N ARG A 120 11.45 -0.43 -5.14
CA ARG A 120 10.49 0.61 -4.76
C ARG A 120 9.30 0.07 -3.96
N TYR A 121 8.99 -1.23 -4.08
CA TYR A 121 7.96 -1.89 -3.27
C TYR A 121 8.26 -1.80 -1.76
N PHE A 122 9.54 -1.63 -1.41
CA PHE A 122 9.98 -1.31 -0.05
C PHE A 122 10.33 0.16 0.08
N THR A 123 11.25 0.66 -0.77
CA THR A 123 11.90 1.97 -0.59
C THR A 123 11.02 3.17 -0.91
N GLU A 124 9.90 2.97 -1.61
CA GLU A 124 8.90 4.00 -1.93
C GLU A 124 7.58 3.72 -1.20
N ASP A 125 7.01 2.53 -1.40
CA ASP A 125 5.66 2.21 -0.93
C ASP A 125 5.56 2.20 0.61
N ILE A 126 6.61 1.84 1.34
CA ILE A 126 6.59 1.88 2.82
C ILE A 126 6.70 3.33 3.34
N PRO A 127 7.79 4.08 3.08
CA PRO A 127 7.98 5.42 3.64
C PRO A 127 7.01 6.49 3.09
N ILE A 128 6.48 6.31 1.88
CA ILE A 128 5.58 7.28 1.25
C ILE A 128 4.13 6.77 1.25
N GLY A 129 3.92 5.46 1.08
CA GLY A 129 2.59 4.88 1.07
C GLY A 129 2.06 4.61 2.48
N ALA A 130 2.68 3.68 3.20
CA ALA A 130 2.19 3.22 4.51
C ALA A 130 2.40 4.25 5.63
N VAL A 131 3.56 4.89 5.70
CA VAL A 131 3.88 5.87 6.76
C VAL A 131 2.97 7.09 6.70
N VAL A 132 2.65 7.60 5.50
CA VAL A 132 1.67 8.68 5.32
C VAL A 132 0.29 8.28 5.85
N ARG A 133 -0.19 7.07 5.50
CA ARG A 133 -1.47 6.55 6.00
C ARG A 133 -1.48 6.43 7.51
N TYR A 134 -0.40 5.92 8.10
CA TYR A 134 -0.24 5.82 9.54
C TYR A 134 -0.29 7.20 10.21
N ASN A 135 0.46 8.18 9.71
CA ASN A 135 0.50 9.53 10.24
C ASN A 135 -0.88 10.23 10.16
N ILE A 136 -1.61 10.06 9.05
CA ILE A 136 -2.98 10.57 8.91
C ILE A 136 -3.92 9.90 9.92
N ALA A 137 -3.84 8.57 10.05
CA ALA A 137 -4.67 7.81 10.99
C ALA A 137 -4.47 8.29 12.44
N ARG A 138 -3.23 8.67 12.81
CA ARG A 138 -2.91 9.25 14.12
C ARG A 138 -3.61 10.58 14.38
N ILE A 139 -3.65 11.49 13.40
CA ILE A 139 -4.41 12.76 13.54
C ILE A 139 -5.91 12.47 13.71
N LEU A 140 -6.42 11.47 13.00
CA LEU A 140 -7.84 11.10 12.99
C LEU A 140 -8.27 10.25 14.19
N ASN A 141 -7.33 9.83 15.04
CA ASN A 141 -7.55 8.84 16.10
C ASN A 141 -8.16 7.52 15.59
N VAL A 142 -7.66 7.02 14.46
CA VAL A 142 -8.04 5.74 13.86
C VAL A 142 -6.94 4.72 14.11
N ASP A 143 -7.29 3.58 14.69
CA ASP A 143 -6.34 2.47 14.89
C ASP A 143 -6.09 1.72 13.58
N VAL A 144 -4.81 1.61 13.23
CA VAL A 144 -4.32 0.94 12.02
C VAL A 144 -3.16 -0.04 12.31
N PRO A 145 -3.39 -1.06 13.17
CA PRO A 145 -2.35 -1.99 13.59
C PRO A 145 -1.73 -2.79 12.44
N VAL A 146 -2.47 -3.11 11.38
CA VAL A 146 -1.92 -3.85 10.22
C VAL A 146 -0.96 -2.97 9.45
N ILE A 147 -1.34 -1.74 9.11
CA ILE A 147 -0.45 -0.77 8.44
C ILE A 147 0.81 -0.56 9.28
N LYS A 148 0.66 -0.35 10.60
CA LYS A 148 1.81 -0.16 11.51
C LYS A 148 2.73 -1.39 11.55
N SER A 149 2.16 -2.59 11.62
CA SER A 149 2.94 -3.84 11.62
C SER A 149 3.73 -4.02 10.32
N MET A 150 3.16 -3.65 9.17
CA MET A 150 3.87 -3.69 7.89
C MET A 150 5.03 -2.70 7.84
N ILE A 151 4.87 -1.50 8.40
CA ILE A 151 5.96 -0.52 8.51
C ILE A 151 7.08 -1.10 9.40
N ASP A 152 6.75 -1.65 10.57
CA ASP A 152 7.74 -2.17 11.51
C ASP A 152 8.54 -3.33 10.93
N LEU A 153 7.85 -4.30 10.29
CA LEU A 153 8.52 -5.41 9.62
C LEU A 153 9.39 -4.93 8.47
N GLY A 154 8.87 -4.02 7.63
CA GLY A 154 9.61 -3.43 6.53
C GLY A 154 10.88 -2.71 7.00
N SER A 155 10.78 -1.95 8.09
CA SER A 155 11.90 -1.27 8.71
C SER A 155 12.99 -2.22 9.17
N ILE A 156 12.61 -3.34 9.80
CA ILE A 156 13.56 -4.37 10.22
C ILE A 156 14.20 -5.04 9.00
N ILE A 157 13.39 -5.42 8.00
CA ILE A 157 13.85 -6.09 6.77
C ILE A 157 14.85 -5.23 6.00
N CYS A 158 14.58 -3.92 5.88
CA CYS A 158 15.41 -2.99 5.13
C CYS A 158 16.51 -2.35 5.97
N GLU A 159 16.64 -2.68 7.26
CA GLU A 159 17.57 -2.04 8.20
C GLU A 159 17.45 -0.49 8.22
N ARG A 160 16.23 0.03 8.08
CA ARG A 160 15.92 1.46 7.94
C ARG A 160 14.76 1.86 8.81
N ASP A 161 14.83 3.02 9.45
CA ASP A 161 13.69 3.55 10.21
C ASP A 161 12.76 4.32 9.28
N PHE A 162 11.77 3.63 8.70
CA PHE A 162 10.84 4.24 7.77
C PHE A 162 9.86 5.19 8.45
N LEU A 163 9.61 5.06 9.76
CA LEU A 163 8.80 6.06 10.48
C LEU A 163 9.55 7.38 10.61
N GLN A 164 10.87 7.32 10.75
CA GLN A 164 11.73 8.51 10.78
C GLN A 164 12.03 9.06 9.38
N GLU A 165 12.32 8.20 8.41
CA GLU A 165 12.70 8.58 7.04
C GLU A 165 11.51 8.90 6.13
N GLY A 166 10.33 8.36 6.44
CA GLY A 166 9.13 8.52 5.63
C GLY A 166 8.52 9.91 5.71
N THR A 167 7.56 10.17 4.81
CA THR A 167 6.96 11.51 4.70
C THR A 167 6.24 11.91 5.99
N SER A 168 6.73 12.99 6.59
CA SER A 168 6.26 13.53 7.86
C SER A 168 5.01 14.42 7.67
N LEU A 169 4.24 14.59 8.75
CA LEU A 169 3.13 15.55 8.77
C LEU A 169 3.59 16.98 8.48
N LYS A 170 4.83 17.32 8.85
CA LYS A 170 5.42 18.64 8.59
C LYS A 170 5.61 18.88 7.10
N GLU A 171 6.17 17.91 6.38
CA GLU A 171 6.36 17.99 4.92
C GLU A 171 5.02 18.06 4.17
N MET A 172 3.99 17.39 4.69
CA MET A 172 2.62 17.49 4.16
C MET A 172 1.91 18.79 4.55
N GLY A 173 2.50 19.61 5.43
CA GLY A 173 1.88 20.81 5.95
C GLY A 173 0.72 20.56 6.92
N LEU A 174 0.62 19.36 7.50
CA LEU A 174 -0.44 18.92 8.42
C LEU A 174 -0.03 18.93 9.90
N GLU A 175 1.24 19.22 10.20
CA GLU A 175 1.75 19.28 11.56
C GLU A 175 0.92 20.25 12.42
N GLY A 176 0.50 19.80 13.60
CA GLY A 176 -0.27 20.58 14.57
C GLY A 176 -1.76 20.75 14.24
N LEU A 177 -2.24 20.27 13.08
CA LEU A 177 -3.66 20.33 12.75
C LEU A 177 -4.44 19.26 13.51
N ASN A 178 -5.60 19.64 14.05
CA ASN A 178 -6.60 18.66 14.48
C ASN A 178 -7.40 18.14 13.26
N LYS A 179 -8.31 17.19 13.52
CA LYS A 179 -9.14 16.56 12.49
C LYS A 179 -9.91 17.60 11.65
N GLU A 180 -10.61 18.54 12.29
CA GLU A 180 -11.45 19.52 11.62
C GLU A 180 -10.62 20.48 10.75
N GLN A 181 -9.49 20.96 11.29
CA GLN A 181 -8.55 21.82 10.59
C GLN A 181 -7.92 21.10 9.39
N MET A 182 -7.53 19.83 9.54
CA MET A 182 -6.99 19.03 8.45
C MET A 182 -8.01 18.87 7.33
N ILE A 183 -9.25 18.45 7.63
CA ILE A 183 -10.29 18.27 6.60
C ILE A 183 -10.56 19.58 5.86
N ARG A 184 -10.65 20.70 6.59
CA ARG A 184 -10.81 22.02 5.97
C ARG A 184 -9.63 22.37 5.07
N TYR A 185 -8.40 22.18 5.54
CA TYR A 185 -7.21 22.46 4.75
C TYR A 185 -7.17 21.63 3.46
N LEU A 186 -7.56 20.35 3.51
CA LEU A 186 -7.58 19.46 2.35
C LEU A 186 -8.62 19.84 1.29
N ARG A 187 -9.72 20.49 1.69
CA ARG A 187 -10.81 20.90 0.78
C ARG A 187 -10.67 22.33 0.28
N GLU A 188 -10.22 23.24 1.15
CA GLU A 188 -10.21 24.68 0.86
C GLU A 188 -8.79 25.20 0.56
N GLY A 189 -7.74 24.46 0.89
CA GLY A 189 -6.35 24.92 0.77
C GLY A 189 -5.93 25.98 1.80
N ILE A 190 -6.79 26.28 2.78
CA ILE A 190 -6.56 27.31 3.80
C ILE A 190 -6.26 26.65 5.14
N LYS A 191 -5.06 26.87 5.69
CA LYS A 191 -4.77 26.53 7.09
C LYS A 191 -5.49 27.55 7.96
N GLY A 192 -6.48 27.12 8.74
CA GLY A 192 -7.17 28.02 9.66
C GLY A 192 -6.18 28.65 10.64
N ASN A 193 -6.30 29.95 10.88
CA ASN A 193 -5.66 30.64 12.00
C ASN A 193 -6.31 30.23 13.33
#